data_AF-A0A521K9V7-F1
#
_entry.id   AF-A0A521K9V7-F1
#
_cell.length_a   1.000
_cell.length_b   1.000
_cell.length_c   1.000
_cell.angle_alpha   90.00
_cell.angle_beta   90.00
_cell.angle_gamma   90.00
#
_symmetry.space_group_name_H-M   'P 1'
#
loop_
_entity.id
_entity.type
_entity.pdbx_description
1 polymer ?
#
loop_
_entity_poly.entity_id
_entity_poly.type
_entity_poly.pdbx_seq_one_letter_code
_entity_poly.pdbx_strand_id
1 'polypeptide(L)'
;MAVSISQGIAVGALVLNTDTAGIVTFVALWGIGGAFGPMLEPLFITHVFGVRHFGAVSGSVAMVSFAGQLAGSIGGAFLFDLTGSYSIPYWLYTGGFAVSAVLLLSVRWAERRPSHIAQARAMGRIDDRGEAAAAR
;
A
#
# COMPACT_ATOMS: atom_id res chain seq x y z
N MET A 1 4.44 -2.78 -2.72
CA MET A 1 4.61 -2.54 -4.18
C MET A 1 4.18 -3.75 -5.00
N ALA A 2 4.88 -4.90 -4.91
CA ALA A 2 4.53 -6.08 -5.72
C ALA A 2 3.06 -6.52 -5.56
N VAL A 3 2.57 -6.57 -4.32
CA VAL A 3 1.16 -6.86 -3.99
C VAL A 3 0.19 -5.84 -4.60
N SER A 4 0.45 -4.53 -4.44
CA SER A 4 -0.43 -3.50 -4.99
C SER A 4 -0.48 -3.53 -6.52
N ILE A 5 0.67 -3.81 -7.17
CA ILE A 5 0.75 -3.96 -8.62
C ILE A 5 -0.02 -5.21 -9.07
N SER A 6 0.17 -6.36 -8.41
CA SER A 6 -0.54 -7.59 -8.78
C SER A 6 -2.05 -7.43 -8.63
N GLN A 7 -2.51 -6.80 -7.55
CA GLN A 7 -3.93 -6.52 -7.33
C GLN A 7 -4.50 -5.52 -8.35
N GLY A 8 -3.74 -4.48 -8.71
CA GLY A 8 -4.12 -3.54 -9.77
C GLY A 8 -4.26 -4.22 -11.14
N ILE A 9 -3.33 -5.10 -11.50
CA ILE A 9 -3.43 -5.90 -12.74
C ILE A 9 -4.60 -6.87 -12.66
N ALA A 10 -4.82 -7.51 -11.50
CA ALA A 10 -5.93 -8.44 -11.30
C ALA A 10 -7.27 -7.76 -11.60
N VAL A 11 -7.55 -6.62 -10.98
CA VAL A 11 -8.81 -5.88 -11.19
C VAL A 11 -8.84 -5.25 -12.59
N GLY A 12 -7.70 -4.76 -13.08
CA GLY A 12 -7.58 -4.25 -14.45
C GLY A 12 -7.90 -5.30 -15.52
N ALA A 13 -7.64 -6.58 -15.27
CA ALA A 13 -8.02 -7.65 -16.19
C ALA A 13 -9.55 -7.73 -16.35
N LEU A 14 -10.32 -7.52 -15.27
CA LEU A 14 -11.79 -7.51 -15.29
C LEU A 14 -12.37 -6.28 -16.00
N VAL A 15 -11.61 -5.18 -16.09
CA VAL A 15 -11.98 -4.02 -16.90
C VAL A 15 -11.95 -4.36 -18.39
N LEU A 16 -10.96 -5.16 -18.81
CA LEU A 16 -10.74 -5.50 -20.21
C LEU A 16 -11.72 -6.56 -20.68
N ASN A 17 -11.86 -7.67 -19.94
CA ASN A 17 -12.80 -8.74 -20.24
C ASN A 17 -13.20 -9.50 -18.97
N THR A 18 -14.47 -9.91 -18.91
CA THR A 18 -15.04 -10.77 -17.87
C THR A 18 -15.28 -12.20 -18.35
N ASP A 19 -14.53 -12.62 -19.37
CA ASP A 19 -14.51 -14.00 -19.85
C ASP A 19 -13.72 -14.92 -18.89
N THR A 20 -13.66 -16.21 -19.21
CA THR A 20 -12.94 -17.20 -18.40
C THR A 20 -11.47 -16.82 -18.21
N ALA A 21 -10.82 -16.24 -19.22
CA ALA A 21 -9.41 -15.87 -19.15
C ALA A 21 -9.19 -14.68 -18.20
N GLY A 22 -10.04 -13.65 -18.28
CA GLY A 22 -10.01 -12.50 -17.37
C GLY A 22 -10.23 -12.90 -15.91
N ILE A 23 -11.21 -13.79 -15.67
CA ILE A 23 -11.49 -14.30 -14.32
C ILE A 23 -10.32 -15.13 -13.78
N VAL A 24 -9.75 -16.03 -14.58
CA VAL A 24 -8.58 -16.84 -14.16
C VAL A 24 -7.40 -15.94 -13.81
N THR A 25 -7.14 -14.91 -14.62
CA THR A 25 -6.08 -13.92 -14.37
C THR A 25 -6.32 -13.17 -13.06
N PHE A 26 -7.56 -12.69 -12.85
CA PHE A 26 -7.96 -12.05 -11.61
C PHE A 26 -7.69 -12.94 -10.40
N VAL A 27 -8.21 -14.18 -10.40
CA VAL A 27 -8.07 -15.11 -9.27
C VAL A 27 -6.60 -15.40 -8.95
N ALA A 28 -5.79 -15.69 -9.96
CA ALA A 28 -4.38 -16.01 -9.78
C ALA A 28 -3.60 -14.84 -9.15
N LEU A 29 -3.80 -13.63 -9.65
CA LEU A 29 -3.09 -12.44 -9.16
C LEU A 29 -3.67 -11.89 -7.85
N TRP A 30 -4.97 -12.05 -7.64
CA TRP A 30 -5.64 -11.67 -6.39
C TRP A 30 -5.10 -12.50 -5.22
N GLY A 31 -4.86 -13.80 -5.44
CA GLY A 31 -4.29 -14.71 -4.45
C GLY A 31 -2.97 -14.23 -3.85
N ILE A 32 -2.13 -13.54 -4.62
CA ILE A 32 -0.87 -12.95 -4.13
C ILE A 32 -1.15 -11.90 -3.05
N GLY A 33 -2.15 -11.03 -3.27
CA GLY A 33 -2.52 -10.03 -2.28
C GLY A 33 -3.13 -10.63 -1.03
N GLY A 34 -3.98 -11.64 -1.18
CA GLY A 34 -4.54 -12.39 -0.05
C GLY A 34 -3.48 -13.11 0.79
N ALA A 35 -2.46 -13.69 0.14
CA ALA A 35 -1.42 -14.44 0.82
C ALA A 35 -0.42 -13.53 1.56
N PHE A 36 0.03 -12.44 0.94
CA PHE A 36 1.11 -11.61 1.48
C PHE A 36 0.62 -10.32 2.16
N GLY A 37 -0.52 -9.78 1.78
CA GLY A 37 -1.05 -8.51 2.29
C GLY A 37 -1.10 -8.44 3.83
N PRO A 38 -1.74 -9.42 4.51
CA PRO A 38 -1.84 -9.44 5.97
C PRO A 38 -0.48 -9.56 6.69
N MET A 39 0.54 -10.11 6.03
CA MET A 39 1.88 -10.24 6.61
C MET A 39 2.71 -8.96 6.47
N LEU A 40 2.52 -8.22 5.37
CA LEU A 40 3.29 -7.03 5.07
C LEU A 40 2.99 -5.88 6.05
N GLU A 41 1.73 -5.70 6.42
CA GLU A 41 1.32 -4.62 7.34
C GLU A 41 2.06 -4.67 8.69
N PRO A 42 2.06 -5.78 9.44
CA PRO A 42 2.78 -5.84 10.71
C PRO A 42 4.29 -5.72 10.54
N LEU A 43 4.86 -6.25 9.46
CA LEU A 43 6.28 -6.09 9.12
C LEU A 43 6.65 -4.60 8.95
N PHE A 44 5.87 -3.84 8.18
CA PHE A 44 6.13 -2.42 7.97
C PHE A 44 5.97 -1.60 9.25
N ILE A 45 4.88 -1.82 9.99
CA ILE A 45 4.60 -1.03 11.20
C ILE A 45 5.69 -1.30 12.25
N THR A 46 6.05 -2.57 12.48
CA THR A 46 7.08 -2.90 13.46
C THR A 46 8.47 -2.46 13.03
N HIS A 47 8.77 -2.46 11.73
CA HIS A 47 10.04 -1.96 11.20
C HIS A 47 10.19 -0.44 11.38
N VAL A 48 9.11 0.33 11.17
CA VAL A 48 9.15 1.81 11.20
C VAL A 48 8.92 2.36 12.61
N PHE A 49 7.94 1.84 13.34
CA PHE A 49 7.50 2.39 14.64
C PHE A 49 7.94 1.55 15.84
N GLY A 50 8.55 0.39 15.60
CA GLY A 50 8.88 -0.58 16.64
C GLY A 50 7.64 -1.28 17.21
N VAL A 51 7.88 -2.21 18.13
CA VAL A 51 6.81 -3.03 18.73
C VAL A 51 6.03 -2.30 19.82
N ARG A 52 6.61 -1.29 20.47
CA ARG A 52 6.01 -0.57 21.62
C ARG A 52 4.71 0.13 21.26
N HIS A 53 4.62 0.68 20.06
CA HIS A 53 3.46 1.44 19.58
C HIS A 53 2.64 0.67 18.53
N PHE A 54 2.96 -0.62 18.33
CA PHE A 54 2.36 -1.43 17.27
C PHE A 54 0.84 -1.39 17.30
N GLY A 55 0.21 -1.70 18.45
CA GLY A 55 -1.24 -1.80 18.55
C GLY A 55 -1.99 -0.49 18.24
N ALA A 56 -1.42 0.67 18.63
CA ALA A 56 -2.03 1.97 18.35
C ALA A 56 -1.95 2.33 16.86
N VAL A 57 -0.80 2.06 16.23
CA VAL A 57 -0.60 2.33 14.81
C VAL A 57 -1.40 1.35 13.96
N SER A 58 -1.33 0.04 14.24
CA SER A 58 -2.08 -0.98 13.51
C SER A 58 -3.59 -0.80 13.65
N GLY A 59 -4.07 -0.40 14.83
CA GLY A 59 -5.49 -0.08 15.03
C GLY A 59 -5.95 1.10 14.15
N SER A 60 -5.12 2.13 14.03
CA SER A 60 -5.40 3.30 13.19
C SER A 60 -5.40 2.94 11.70
N VAL A 61 -4.42 2.14 11.26
CA VAL A 61 -4.36 1.62 9.89
C VAL A 61 -5.59 0.75 9.59
N ALA A 62 -5.93 -0.18 10.48
CA ALA A 62 -7.09 -1.04 10.33
C ALA A 62 -8.40 -0.25 10.24
N MET A 63 -8.59 0.80 11.05
CA MET A 63 -9.77 1.67 10.96
C MET A 63 -9.93 2.28 9.56
N VAL A 64 -8.85 2.82 8.99
CA VAL A 64 -8.87 3.40 7.64
C VAL A 64 -9.15 2.31 6.60
N SER A 65 -8.52 1.14 6.73
CA SER A 65 -8.71 0.00 5.83
C SER A 65 -10.15 -0.48 5.81
N PHE A 66 -10.78 -0.67 6.97
CA PHE A 66 -12.18 -1.11 7.07
C PHE A 66 -13.15 -0.07 6.55
N ALA A 67 -12.91 1.21 6.85
CA ALA A 67 -13.73 2.29 6.30
C ALA A 67 -13.65 2.32 4.76
N GLY A 68 -12.45 2.16 4.21
CA GLY A 68 -12.23 2.07 2.76
C GLY A 68 -12.91 0.85 2.15
N GLN A 69 -12.87 -0.31 2.81
CA GLN A 69 -13.52 -1.53 2.33
C GLN A 69 -15.05 -1.38 2.33
N LEU A 70 -15.62 -0.85 3.42
CA LEU A 70 -17.05 -0.56 3.52
C LEU A 70 -17.50 0.41 2.43
N ALA A 71 -16.80 1.54 2.30
CA ALA A 71 -17.10 2.56 1.31
C ALA A 71 -16.95 2.02 -0.13
N GLY A 72 -15.91 1.23 -0.36
CA GLY A 72 -15.64 0.59 -1.65
C GLY A 72 -16.77 -0.36 -2.06
N SER A 73 -17.22 -1.24 -1.15
CA SER A 73 -18.29 -2.20 -1.43
C SER A 73 -19.64 -1.51 -1.61
N ILE A 74 -20.03 -0.61 -0.71
CA ILE A 74 -21.31 0.11 -0.80
C ILE A 74 -21.32 1.01 -2.03
N GLY A 75 -20.26 1.78 -2.24
CA GLY A 75 -20.13 2.67 -3.40
C GLY A 75 -20.12 1.91 -4.72
N GLY A 76 -19.47 0.74 -4.78
CA GLY A 76 -19.47 -0.12 -5.96
C GLY A 76 -20.85 -0.68 -6.29
N ALA A 77 -21.58 -1.16 -5.28
CA ALA A 77 -22.96 -1.63 -5.44
C ALA A 77 -23.89 -0.51 -5.88
N PHE A 78 -23.81 0.65 -5.23
CA PHE A 78 -24.60 1.82 -5.61
C PHE A 78 -24.35 2.28 -7.05
N LEU A 79 -23.08 2.29 -7.49
CA LEU A 79 -22.73 2.59 -8.88
C LEU A 79 -23.27 1.56 -9.87
N PHE A 80 -23.29 0.28 -9.49
CA PHE A 80 -23.92 -0.75 -10.29
C PHE A 80 -25.43 -0.52 -10.40
N ASP A 81 -26.11 -0.23 -9.29
CA ASP A 81 -27.56 0.03 -9.30
C ASP A 81 -27.94 1.22 -10.19
N LEU A 82 -27.09 2.25 -10.26
CA LEU A 82 -27.30 3.42 -11.12
C LEU A 82 -27.00 3.18 -12.60
N THR A 83 -26.04 2.31 -12.92
CA THR A 83 -25.47 2.21 -14.28
C THR A 83 -25.74 0.87 -14.96
N GLY A 84 -26.19 -0.12 -14.20
CA GLY A 84 -26.36 -1.51 -14.63
C GLY A 84 -25.05 -2.23 -14.96
N SER A 85 -23.89 -1.67 -14.61
CA SER A 85 -22.57 -2.20 -15.02
C SER A 85 -21.50 -2.00 -13.95
N TYR A 86 -20.57 -2.96 -13.84
CA TYR A 86 -19.40 -2.87 -12.96
C TYR A 86 -18.20 -2.16 -13.58
N SER A 87 -18.31 -1.67 -14.82
CA SER A 87 -17.20 -1.01 -15.52
C SER A 87 -16.61 0.16 -14.73
N ILE A 88 -17.46 1.06 -14.21
CA ILE A 88 -17.02 2.21 -13.41
C ILE A 88 -16.36 1.79 -12.09
N PRO A 89 -16.99 0.92 -11.25
CA PRO A 89 -16.33 0.36 -10.08
C PRO A 89 -14.96 -0.26 -10.36
N TYR A 90 -14.83 -1.07 -11.42
CA TYR A 90 -13.56 -1.71 -11.76
C TYR A 90 -12.47 -0.71 -12.14
N TRP A 91 -12.81 0.37 -12.87
CA TRP A 91 -11.88 1.47 -13.12
C TRP A 91 -11.44 2.18 -11.85
N LEU A 92 -12.37 2.48 -10.95
CA LEU A 92 -12.06 3.13 -9.66
C LEU A 92 -11.13 2.28 -8.80
N TYR A 93 -11.42 0.99 -8.68
CA TYR A 93 -10.59 0.05 -7.91
C TYR A 93 -9.19 -0.11 -8.53
N THR A 94 -9.12 -0.25 -9.86
CA THR A 94 -7.84 -0.31 -10.59
C THR A 94 -7.02 0.95 -10.35
N GLY A 95 -7.65 2.13 -10.44
CA GLY A 95 -7.01 3.41 -10.14
C GLY A 95 -6.52 3.50 -8.69
N GLY A 96 -7.31 3.04 -7.72
CA GLY A 96 -6.92 2.97 -6.32
C GLY A 96 -5.66 2.14 -6.08
N PHE A 97 -5.57 0.96 -6.71
CA PHE A 97 -4.36 0.13 -6.64
C PHE A 97 -3.16 0.77 -7.35
N ALA A 98 -3.38 1.47 -8.47
CA ALA A 98 -2.32 2.21 -9.15
C ALA A 98 -1.77 3.34 -8.26
N VAL A 99 -2.63 4.11 -7.60
CA VAL A 99 -2.23 5.14 -6.62
C VAL A 99 -1.45 4.52 -5.47
N SER A 100 -1.93 3.40 -4.91
CA SER A 100 -1.22 2.64 -3.87
C SER A 100 0.18 2.22 -4.32
N ALA A 101 0.30 1.69 -5.54
CA ALA A 101 1.58 1.29 -6.11
C ALA A 101 2.54 2.49 -6.24
N VAL A 102 2.05 3.65 -6.71
CA VAL A 102 2.84 4.89 -6.83
C VAL A 102 3.30 5.40 -5.46
N LEU A 103 2.42 5.40 -4.46
CA LEU A 103 2.79 5.83 -3.10
C LEU A 103 3.87 4.93 -2.50
N LEU A 104 3.73 3.60 -2.63
CA LEU A 104 4.73 2.66 -2.13
C LEU A 104 6.06 2.73 -2.92
N LEU A 105 6.01 3.00 -4.22
CA LEU A 105 7.20 3.28 -5.03
C LEU A 105 7.92 4.54 -4.56
N SER A 106 7.16 5.57 -4.22
CA SER A 106 7.68 6.85 -3.72
C SER A 106 8.41 6.67 -2.39
N VAL A 107 7.85 5.87 -1.47
CA VAL A 107 8.51 5.50 -0.20
C VAL A 107 9.83 4.78 -0.47
N ARG A 108 9.82 3.74 -1.32
CA ARG A 108 11.04 3.00 -1.67
C ARG A 108 12.11 3.90 -2.31
N TRP A 109 11.70 4.89 -3.09
CA TRP A 109 12.62 5.84 -3.69
C TRP A 109 13.18 6.82 -2.65
N ALA A 110 12.35 7.28 -1.71
CA ALA A 110 12.78 8.13 -0.61
C ALA A 110 13.78 7.42 0.33
N GLU A 111 13.58 6.12 0.62
CA GLU A 111 14.49 5.30 1.43
C GLU A 111 15.90 5.16 0.81
N ARG A 112 16.02 5.25 -0.52
CA ARG A 112 17.34 5.21 -1.20
C ARG A 112 18.16 6.47 -0.98
N ARG A 113 17.55 7.56 -0.50
CA ARG A 113 18.29 8.78 -0.16
C ARG A 113 19.06 8.54 1.15
N PRO A 114 20.31 9.01 1.26
CA PRO A 114 21.06 8.88 2.51
C PRO A 114 20.25 9.51 3.64
N SER A 115 20.04 8.75 4.71
CA SER A 115 19.24 9.19 5.85
C SER A 115 19.78 10.52 6.38
N HIS A 116 18.91 11.35 6.97
CA HIS A 116 19.35 12.61 7.59
C HIS A 116 20.50 12.39 8.59
N ILE A 117 20.55 11.21 9.23
CA ILE A 117 21.63 10.77 10.10
C ILE A 117 22.91 10.49 9.28
N ALA A 118 22.84 9.73 8.19
CA ALA A 118 24.00 9.49 7.34
C ALA A 118 24.57 10.78 6.74
N GLN A 119 23.69 11.71 6.32
CA GLN A 119 24.10 13.04 5.85
C GLN A 119 24.70 13.90 6.97
N ALA A 120 24.10 13.92 8.16
CA ALA A 120 24.62 14.67 9.30
C ALA A 120 25.98 14.13 9.76
N ARG A 121 26.19 12.81 9.70
CA ARG A 121 27.49 12.17 10.00
C ARG A 121 28.53 12.49 8.93
N ALA A 122 28.15 12.44 7.65
CA ALA A 122 29.02 12.84 6.55
C ALA A 122 29.41 14.33 6.60
N MET A 123 28.53 15.19 7.13
CA MET A 123 28.81 16.61 7.38
C MET A 123 29.55 16.86 8.71
N GLY A 124 29.94 15.82 9.46
CA GLY A 124 30.61 15.95 10.75
C GLY A 124 29.77 16.63 11.84
N ARG A 125 28.45 16.70 11.69
CA ARG A 125 27.54 17.31 12.67
C ARG A 125 27.25 16.40 13.85
N ILE A 126 27.43 15.09 13.66
CA ILE A 126 27.25 14.06 14.68
C ILE A 126 28.43 13.10 14.66
N ASP A 127 28.91 12.72 15.84
CA ASP A 127 30.05 11.84 16.03
C ASP A 127 29.69 10.35 15.80
N ASP A 128 30.65 9.45 16.03
CA ASP A 128 30.42 8.00 15.89
C ASP A 128 29.42 7.44 16.91
N ARG A 129 29.12 8.17 17.99
CA ARG A 129 28.10 7.84 18.99
C ARG A 129 26.73 8.46 18.67
N GLY A 130 26.67 9.35 17.67
CA GLY A 130 25.46 10.08 17.27
C GLY A 130 25.22 11.37 18.05
N GLU A 131 26.21 11.85 18.82
CA GLU A 131 26.13 13.09 19.59
C GLU A 131 26.54 14.30 18.73
N ALA A 132 25.90 15.46 18.96
CA ALA A 132 26.22 16.67 18.20
C ALA A 132 27.67 17.11 18.43
N ALA A 133 28.44 17.23 17.36
CA ALA A 133 29.89 17.46 17.41
C ALA A 133 30.30 18.79 18.07
N ALA A 134 29.38 19.75 18.18
CA ALA A 134 29.62 21.08 18.76
C ALA A 134 29.36 21.18 20.28
N ALA A 135 29.10 20.07 20.98
CA ALA A 135 28.81 20.07 22.41
C ALA A 135 30.04 19.90 23.34
N ARG A 136 31.26 20.11 22.82
CA ARG A 136 32.53 20.06 23.58
C ARG A 136 33.38 21.29 23.28
#